data_AF-A0A958Q6W0-F1
#
_entry.id   AF-A0A958Q6W0-F1
#
_cell.length_a   1.000
_cell.length_b   1.000
_cell.length_c   1.000
_cell.angle_alpha   90.00
_cell.angle_beta   90.00
_cell.angle_gamma   90.00
#
_symmetry.space_group_name_H-M   'P 1'
#
loop_
_entity.id
_entity.type
_entity.pdbx_description
1 polymer ?
#
loop_
_entity_poly.entity_id
_entity_poly.type
_entity_poly.pdbx_seq_one_letter_code
_entity_poly.pdbx_strand_id
1 'polypeptide(L)'
;MTYSPEFHDVVDIFAPVADFIGTNGFPAMDTYRKLQKEGKEVWWYVSCMSHGCDALADSGISDLVIDRPSSYIRSIGWLGAKEGIDAFLYYFVNYAYQFYPERDPWKDQWDFSGNGDGTLVYPGRPGMFGLSQHTPLPSLRLKLLRETSQDAQYVSWMKGLPSPPSWWEKEFEELLPTLRTWKRDYGAYTLLRQKMGEFLDHHQRASK
;
A
#
# COMPACT_ATOMS: atom_id res chain seq x y z
N MET A 1 13.27 15.74 0.24
CA MET A 1 14.68 15.45 -0.06
C MET A 1 14.77 15.19 -1.55
N THR A 2 15.42 16.07 -2.30
CA THR A 2 15.62 15.92 -3.74
C THR A 2 16.69 14.86 -4.01
N TYR A 3 16.56 14.13 -5.12
CA TYR A 3 17.58 13.19 -5.59
C TYR A 3 18.96 13.86 -5.64
N SER A 4 19.97 13.20 -5.08
CA SER A 4 21.33 13.70 -4.97
C SER A 4 22.25 12.74 -5.76
N PRO A 5 22.86 13.20 -6.87
CA PRO A 5 23.66 12.33 -7.75
C PRO A 5 24.82 11.63 -7.07
N GLU A 6 25.41 12.25 -6.04
CA GLU A 6 26.51 11.67 -5.26
C GLU A 6 26.11 10.41 -4.49
N PHE A 7 24.82 10.19 -4.28
CA PHE A 7 24.33 8.96 -3.64
C PHE A 7 23.89 7.88 -4.63
N HIS A 8 23.98 8.12 -5.93
CA HIS A 8 23.48 7.21 -6.97
C HIS A 8 24.06 5.80 -6.84
N ASP A 9 25.38 5.69 -6.66
CA ASP A 9 26.09 4.42 -6.62
C ASP A 9 26.02 3.73 -5.25
N VAL A 10 25.53 4.41 -4.20
CA VAL A 10 25.47 3.91 -2.83
C VAL A 10 24.05 3.71 -2.30
N VAL A 11 23.03 4.10 -3.07
CA VAL A 11 21.62 3.89 -2.74
C VAL A 11 21.07 2.78 -3.62
N ASP A 12 20.60 1.71 -2.99
CA ASP A 12 19.96 0.58 -3.67
C ASP A 12 18.43 0.69 -3.68
N ILE A 13 17.85 1.36 -2.67
CA ILE A 13 16.41 1.48 -2.48
C ILE A 13 16.01 2.95 -2.43
N PHE A 14 15.12 3.35 -3.33
CA PHE A 14 14.51 4.67 -3.35
C PHE A 14 13.08 4.59 -2.81
N ALA A 15 12.77 5.37 -1.78
CA ALA A 15 11.46 5.35 -1.15
C ALA A 15 10.69 6.66 -1.32
N PRO A 16 10.10 6.93 -2.50
CA PRO A 16 9.36 8.17 -2.71
C PRO A 16 8.07 8.22 -1.90
N VAL A 17 7.77 9.39 -1.32
CA VAL A 17 6.45 9.67 -0.75
C VAL A 17 5.44 9.72 -1.90
N ALA A 18 4.42 8.87 -1.87
CA ALA A 18 3.43 8.75 -2.95
C ALA A 18 2.74 10.10 -3.27
N ASP A 19 2.51 10.93 -2.24
CA ASP A 19 1.95 12.28 -2.35
C ASP A 19 2.77 13.26 -3.17
N PHE A 20 4.07 13.02 -3.35
CA PHE A 20 4.95 13.93 -4.06
C PHE A 20 5.36 13.45 -5.44
N ILE A 21 5.00 12.22 -5.84
CA ILE A 21 5.37 11.72 -7.15
C ILE A 21 4.80 12.62 -8.25
N GLY A 22 5.69 13.15 -9.10
CA GLY A 22 5.34 14.03 -10.22
C GLY A 22 4.78 15.40 -9.84
N THR A 23 4.81 15.80 -8.57
CA THR A 23 4.44 17.15 -8.16
C THR A 23 5.61 18.12 -8.35
N ASN A 24 5.35 19.43 -8.23
CA ASN A 24 6.37 20.45 -8.46
C ASN A 24 7.58 20.24 -7.53
N GLY A 25 8.77 20.10 -8.13
CA GLY A 25 10.02 19.86 -7.39
C GLY A 25 10.33 18.41 -7.06
N PHE A 26 9.50 17.45 -7.50
CA PHE A 26 9.68 16.03 -7.22
C PHE A 26 9.70 15.17 -8.50
N PRO A 27 10.48 14.07 -8.54
CA PRO A 27 10.55 13.22 -9.72
C PRO A 27 9.20 12.57 -10.08
N ALA A 28 8.92 12.52 -11.38
CA ALA A 28 7.83 11.71 -11.93
C ALA A 28 8.21 10.21 -11.97
N MET A 29 7.20 9.33 -12.14
CA MET A 29 7.41 7.88 -12.20
C MET A 29 8.46 7.42 -13.23
N ASP A 30 8.59 8.12 -14.35
CA ASP A 30 9.59 7.77 -15.36
C ASP A 30 11.04 7.91 -14.89
N THR A 31 11.30 8.72 -13.85
CA THR A 31 12.63 8.80 -13.23
C THR A 31 12.91 7.54 -12.43
N TYR A 32 11.95 7.10 -11.62
CA TYR A 32 12.06 5.87 -10.83
C TYR A 32 12.18 4.62 -11.73
N ARG A 33 11.45 4.59 -12.85
CA ARG A 33 11.57 3.52 -13.86
C ARG A 33 12.95 3.43 -14.50
N LYS A 34 13.70 4.54 -14.60
CA LYS A 34 15.10 4.51 -15.08
C LYS A 34 16.01 3.89 -14.03
N LEU A 35 15.86 4.26 -12.76
CA LEU A 35 16.60 3.67 -11.65
C LEU A 35 16.36 2.15 -11.56
N GLN A 36 15.11 1.71 -11.76
CA GLN A 36 14.80 0.27 -11.79
C GLN A 36 15.52 -0.49 -12.90
N LYS A 37 15.68 0.13 -14.09
CA LYS A 37 16.46 -0.47 -15.20
C LYS A 37 17.95 -0.59 -14.88
N GLU A 38 18.44 0.21 -13.95
CA GLU A 38 19.81 0.17 -13.44
C GLU A 38 19.96 -0.82 -12.26
N GLY A 39 18.90 -1.56 -11.92
CA GLY A 39 18.90 -2.57 -10.86
C GLY A 39 18.58 -2.03 -9.46
N LYS A 40 18.10 -0.78 -9.36
CA LYS A 40 17.65 -0.19 -8.10
C LYS A 40 16.21 -0.62 -7.78
N GLU A 41 15.86 -0.64 -6.50
CA GLU A 41 14.48 -0.88 -6.06
C GLU A 41 13.77 0.44 -5.74
N VAL A 42 12.47 0.49 -6.00
CA VAL A 42 11.59 1.63 -5.72
C VAL A 42 10.46 1.18 -4.80
N TRP A 43 10.49 1.68 -3.57
CA TRP A 43 9.55 1.31 -2.51
C TRP A 43 8.68 2.51 -2.15
N TRP A 44 7.48 2.62 -2.69
CA TRP A 44 6.67 3.79 -2.35
C TRP A 44 6.29 3.82 -0.86
N TYR A 45 6.21 5.03 -0.33
CA TYR A 45 5.90 5.30 1.06
C TYR A 45 4.60 6.13 1.12
N VAL A 46 3.63 5.66 1.90
CA VAL A 46 2.44 6.43 2.26
C VAL A 46 2.60 6.96 3.68
N SER A 47 2.18 8.20 3.91
CA SER A 47 2.48 8.93 5.14
C SER A 47 1.28 9.73 5.64
N CYS A 48 1.47 10.48 6.72
CA CYS A 48 0.50 11.47 7.18
C CYS A 48 0.15 12.50 6.11
N MET A 49 0.98 12.71 5.08
CA MET A 49 0.67 13.66 4.00
C MET A 49 -0.63 13.31 3.25
N SER A 50 -1.05 12.04 3.26
CA SER A 50 -2.31 11.61 2.67
C SER A 50 -3.55 12.12 3.42
N HIS A 51 -3.45 12.29 4.74
CA HIS A 51 -4.54 12.76 5.62
C HIS A 51 -4.23 14.07 6.35
N GLY A 52 -3.09 14.70 6.00
CA GLY A 52 -2.51 15.88 6.61
C GLY A 52 -1.75 15.59 7.91
N CYS A 53 -0.55 16.16 8.08
CA CYS A 53 0.29 15.89 9.26
C CYS A 53 -0.02 16.83 10.43
N ASP A 54 -0.16 18.13 10.16
CA ASP A 54 -0.39 19.17 11.17
C ASP A 54 -1.85 19.65 11.25
N ALA A 55 -2.63 19.32 10.23
CA ALA A 55 -4.05 19.64 10.14
C ALA A 55 -4.73 18.61 9.23
N LEU A 56 -6.03 18.38 9.46
CA LEU A 56 -6.84 17.50 8.63
C LEU A 56 -6.80 17.91 7.16
N ALA A 57 -6.44 16.96 6.30
CA ALA A 57 -6.44 17.10 4.86
C ALA A 57 -6.82 15.76 4.20
N ASP A 58 -7.03 15.79 2.88
CA ASP A 58 -7.14 14.57 2.08
C ASP A 58 -6.46 14.82 0.73
N SER A 59 -5.31 14.19 0.51
CA SER A 59 -4.56 14.34 -0.74
C SER A 59 -5.11 13.47 -1.87
N GLY A 60 -6.06 12.57 -1.56
CA GLY A 60 -6.55 11.52 -2.44
C GLY A 60 -5.62 10.32 -2.57
N ILE A 61 -4.42 10.34 -1.98
CA ILE A 61 -3.50 9.20 -1.96
C ILE A 61 -3.97 8.18 -0.93
N SER A 62 -3.69 6.91 -1.20
CA SER A 62 -3.97 5.81 -0.29
C SER A 62 -3.17 5.93 1.01
N ASP A 63 -3.74 5.50 2.12
CA ASP A 63 -3.12 5.54 3.45
C ASP A 63 -3.64 4.41 4.34
N LEU A 64 -3.22 4.43 5.60
CA LEU A 64 -3.43 3.35 6.56
C LEU A 64 -4.13 3.79 7.85
N VAL A 65 -4.75 4.97 7.89
CA VAL A 65 -5.45 5.42 9.11
C VAL A 65 -6.75 4.66 9.32
N ILE A 66 -7.17 4.55 10.58
CA ILE A 66 -8.31 3.73 11.02
C ILE A 66 -9.62 4.21 10.39
N ASP A 67 -9.79 5.52 10.23
CA ASP A 67 -11.06 6.12 9.79
C ASP A 67 -11.30 6.05 8.28
N ARG A 68 -10.41 5.35 7.55
CA ARG A 68 -10.52 5.21 6.09
C ARG A 68 -11.27 3.93 5.73
N PRO A 69 -12.09 3.96 4.66
CA PRO A 69 -12.60 2.73 4.08
C PRO A 69 -11.47 1.76 3.75
N SER A 70 -11.67 0.46 3.97
CA SER A 70 -10.69 -0.60 3.66
C SER A 70 -10.19 -0.57 2.21
N SER A 71 -10.94 0.05 1.29
CA SER A 71 -10.53 0.25 -0.09
C SER A 71 -9.26 1.12 -0.20
N TYR A 72 -8.99 2.05 0.72
CA TYR A 72 -7.76 2.85 0.74
C TYR A 72 -6.55 1.94 0.90
N ILE A 73 -6.58 1.08 1.92
CA ILE A 73 -5.53 0.11 2.18
C ILE A 73 -5.41 -0.89 1.04
N ARG A 74 -6.56 -1.38 0.56
CA ARG A 74 -6.57 -2.37 -0.52
C ARG A 74 -6.00 -1.80 -1.82
N SER A 75 -6.22 -0.53 -2.14
CA SER A 75 -5.69 0.08 -3.36
C SER A 75 -4.15 0.15 -3.40
N ILE A 76 -3.46 0.06 -2.26
CA ILE A 76 -1.99 0.17 -2.17
C ILE A 76 -1.33 -0.82 -3.15
N GLY A 77 -1.44 -2.13 -2.95
CA GLY A 77 -0.80 -3.10 -3.84
C GLY A 77 -1.25 -3.01 -5.30
N TRP A 78 -2.49 -2.63 -5.55
CA TRP A 78 -3.04 -2.47 -6.90
C TRP A 78 -2.44 -1.28 -7.66
N LEU A 79 -2.38 -0.11 -7.02
CA LEU A 79 -1.73 1.08 -7.57
C LEU A 79 -0.21 0.88 -7.67
N GLY A 80 0.41 0.21 -6.71
CA GLY A 80 1.82 -0.18 -6.79
C GLY A 80 2.07 -1.06 -8.01
N ALA A 81 1.24 -2.08 -8.24
CA ALA A 81 1.31 -2.92 -9.42
C ALA A 81 1.03 -2.16 -10.73
N LYS A 82 0.11 -1.18 -10.72
CA LYS A 82 -0.15 -0.29 -11.87
C LYS A 82 1.11 0.49 -12.25
N GLU A 83 1.72 1.15 -11.27
CA GLU A 83 2.85 2.07 -11.49
C GLU A 83 4.20 1.36 -11.65
N GLY A 84 4.28 0.08 -11.29
CA GLY A 84 5.51 -0.71 -11.34
C GLY A 84 6.40 -0.52 -10.11
N ILE A 85 5.79 -0.37 -8.94
CA ILE A 85 6.50 -0.24 -7.65
C ILE A 85 6.93 -1.63 -7.16
N ASP A 86 8.15 -1.74 -6.64
CA ASP A 86 8.74 -3.02 -6.22
C ASP A 86 8.22 -3.47 -4.84
N ALA A 87 8.11 -2.55 -3.90
CA ALA A 87 7.63 -2.86 -2.55
C ALA A 87 6.98 -1.66 -1.86
N PHE A 88 6.48 -1.90 -0.64
CA PHE A 88 5.83 -0.92 0.19
C PHE A 88 6.63 -0.67 1.47
N LEU A 89 6.94 0.59 1.75
CA LEU A 89 7.57 1.02 2.98
C LEU A 89 6.54 1.68 3.89
N TYR A 90 6.59 1.35 5.18
CA TYR A 90 5.82 2.06 6.21
C TYR A 90 6.70 2.37 7.41
N TYR A 91 6.60 3.60 7.92
CA TYR A 91 7.59 4.16 8.83
C TYR A 91 7.59 3.50 10.21
N PHE A 92 6.43 3.08 10.73
CA PHE A 92 6.28 2.41 12.03
C PHE A 92 5.09 1.45 12.05
N VAL A 93 5.10 0.49 12.98
CA VAL A 93 3.97 -0.46 13.17
C VAL A 93 3.42 -0.50 14.59
N ASN A 94 4.04 0.20 15.53
CA ASN A 94 3.75 0.20 16.96
C ASN A 94 3.89 1.61 17.58
N TYR A 95 3.81 2.67 16.77
CA TYR A 95 4.10 4.05 17.15
C TYR A 95 3.37 4.50 18.42
N ALA A 96 2.05 4.28 18.49
CA ALA A 96 1.18 4.81 19.54
C ALA A 96 1.57 4.39 20.96
N TYR A 97 2.21 3.23 21.15
CA TYR A 97 2.63 2.75 22.47
C TYR A 97 4.15 2.64 22.62
N GLN A 98 4.91 2.81 21.53
CA GLN A 98 6.35 3.00 21.60
C GLN A 98 6.70 4.41 22.06
N PHE A 99 6.02 5.43 21.53
CA PHE A 99 6.31 6.84 21.82
C PHE A 99 5.38 7.45 22.88
N TYR A 100 4.21 6.86 23.12
CA TYR A 100 3.26 7.30 24.16
C TYR A 100 2.90 6.13 25.08
N PRO A 101 3.83 5.61 25.89
CA PRO A 101 3.62 4.41 26.69
C PRO A 101 2.49 4.53 27.74
N GLU A 102 2.13 5.76 28.11
CA GLU A 102 1.03 6.04 29.06
C GLU A 102 -0.35 6.07 28.37
N ARG A 103 -0.40 6.21 27.04
CA ARG A 103 -1.65 6.21 26.26
C ARG A 103 -2.01 4.77 25.92
N ASP A 104 -3.23 4.37 26.26
CA ASP A 104 -3.72 3.03 25.92
C ASP A 104 -4.04 2.94 24.42
N PRO A 105 -3.24 2.22 23.60
CA PRO A 105 -3.46 2.13 22.15
C PRO A 105 -4.81 1.48 21.78
N TRP A 106 -5.48 0.82 22.72
CA TRP A 106 -6.83 0.28 22.49
C TRP A 106 -7.95 1.32 22.63
N LYS A 107 -7.62 2.53 23.11
CA LYS A 107 -8.59 3.59 23.39
C LYS A 107 -8.34 4.85 22.58
N ASP A 108 -7.07 5.21 22.41
CA ASP A 108 -6.67 6.44 21.72
C ASP A 108 -5.35 6.23 20.98
N GLN A 109 -5.34 6.64 19.71
CA GLN A 109 -4.18 6.61 18.81
C GLN A 109 -4.22 7.81 17.85
N TRP A 110 -4.67 8.98 18.30
CA TRP A 110 -4.65 10.18 17.48
C TRP A 110 -3.24 10.78 17.39
N ASP A 111 -2.60 10.64 16.24
CA ASP A 111 -1.29 11.20 15.94
C ASP A 111 -1.27 11.71 14.49
N PHE A 112 -0.48 12.74 14.19
CA PHE A 112 -0.35 13.28 12.82
C PHE A 112 -1.69 13.55 12.12
N SER A 113 -2.68 14.06 12.85
CA SER A 113 -4.05 14.30 12.37
C SER A 113 -4.81 13.06 11.84
N GLY A 114 -4.40 11.84 12.20
CA GLY A 114 -5.08 10.62 11.79
C GLY A 114 -5.05 9.52 12.86
N ASN A 115 -6.16 8.78 13.04
CA ASN A 115 -6.17 7.69 14.01
C ASN A 115 -5.33 6.50 13.52
N GLY A 116 -4.42 6.05 14.40
CA GLY A 116 -3.66 4.82 14.21
C GLY A 116 -2.54 4.91 13.19
N ASP A 117 -2.15 6.11 12.75
CA ASP A 117 -0.94 6.27 11.94
C ASP A 117 0.29 5.75 12.70
N GLY A 118 1.16 5.03 11.99
CA GLY A 118 2.32 4.33 12.55
C GLY A 118 1.98 3.13 13.43
N THR A 119 0.70 2.74 13.57
CA THR A 119 0.31 1.63 14.46
C THR A 119 -0.54 0.59 13.73
N LEU A 120 0.06 -0.57 13.41
CA LEU A 120 -0.58 -1.70 12.73
C LEU A 120 -0.63 -2.97 13.58
N VAL A 121 0.14 -3.02 14.66
CA VAL A 121 0.18 -4.11 15.64
C VAL A 121 -0.22 -3.53 17.00
N TYR A 122 -1.10 -4.21 17.72
CA TYR A 122 -1.58 -3.80 19.03
C TYR A 122 -0.99 -4.70 20.12
N PRO A 123 -0.75 -4.18 21.33
CA PRO A 123 -0.27 -4.98 22.44
C PRO A 123 -1.42 -5.80 23.04
N GLY A 124 -1.49 -7.09 22.70
CA GLY A 124 -2.34 -8.05 23.40
C GLY A 124 -1.78 -8.34 24.79
N ARG A 125 -2.64 -8.29 25.82
CA ARG A 125 -2.25 -8.45 27.23
C ARG A 125 -2.95 -9.67 27.82
N PRO A 126 -2.37 -10.33 28.84
CA PRO A 126 -3.07 -11.37 29.58
C PRO A 126 -4.46 -10.90 30.04
N GLY A 127 -5.46 -11.76 29.88
CA GLY A 127 -6.86 -11.46 30.20
C GLY A 127 -7.65 -10.75 29.09
N MET A 128 -7.00 -10.24 28.04
CA MET A 128 -7.69 -9.71 26.85
C MET A 128 -7.90 -10.82 25.83
N PHE A 129 -9.09 -10.91 25.21
CA PHE A 129 -9.38 -11.82 24.10
C PHE A 129 -8.98 -13.29 24.34
N GLY A 130 -8.99 -13.74 25.60
CA GLY A 130 -8.57 -15.09 25.99
C GLY A 130 -7.05 -15.33 25.99
N LEU A 131 -6.23 -14.29 25.91
CA LEU A 131 -4.77 -14.39 25.96
C LEU A 131 -4.27 -14.70 27.38
N SER A 132 -3.33 -15.62 27.49
CA SER A 132 -2.61 -15.94 28.74
C SER A 132 -1.26 -15.22 28.88
N GLN A 133 -0.73 -14.69 27.77
CA GLN A 133 0.56 -14.02 27.70
C GLN A 133 0.50 -12.80 26.78
N HIS A 134 1.47 -11.90 26.91
CA HIS A 134 1.61 -10.77 26.00
C HIS A 134 1.82 -11.27 24.57
N THR A 135 0.98 -10.81 23.65
CA THR A 135 0.95 -11.28 22.25
C THR A 135 0.74 -10.10 21.32
N PRO A 136 1.59 -9.90 20.29
CA PRO A 136 1.33 -8.87 19.28
C PRO A 136 0.08 -9.24 18.47
N LEU A 137 -0.92 -8.35 18.46
CA LEU A 137 -2.18 -8.57 17.74
C LEU A 137 -2.18 -7.76 16.45
N PRO A 138 -2.29 -8.41 15.27
CA PRO A 138 -2.34 -7.69 14.00
C PRO A 138 -3.67 -6.96 13.85
N SER A 139 -3.62 -5.72 13.38
CA SER A 139 -4.81 -4.98 12.97
C SER A 139 -5.46 -5.60 11.73
N LEU A 140 -6.75 -5.29 11.51
CA LEU A 140 -7.40 -5.54 10.22
C LEU A 140 -6.62 -4.89 9.07
N ARG A 141 -6.07 -3.68 9.29
CA ARG A 141 -5.27 -2.93 8.33
C ARG A 141 -4.02 -3.70 7.87
N LEU A 142 -3.33 -4.38 8.79
CA LEU A 142 -2.20 -5.25 8.44
C LEU A 142 -2.64 -6.49 7.65
N LYS A 143 -3.82 -7.05 7.94
CA LYS A 143 -4.37 -8.16 7.14
C LYS A 143 -4.76 -7.73 5.73
N LEU A 144 -5.32 -6.53 5.59
CA LEU A 144 -5.64 -5.92 4.30
C LEU A 144 -4.37 -5.60 3.49
N LEU A 145 -3.31 -5.12 4.13
CA LEU A 145 -1.99 -4.94 3.51
C LEU A 145 -1.43 -6.26 2.94
N ARG A 146 -1.54 -7.34 3.71
CA ARG A 146 -1.17 -8.67 3.23
C ARG A 146 -2.05 -9.10 2.05
N GLU A 147 -3.36 -8.88 2.11
CA GLU A 147 -4.28 -9.22 1.01
C GLU A 147 -3.92 -8.44 -0.26
N THR A 148 -3.68 -7.13 -0.17
CA THR A 148 -3.33 -6.34 -1.37
C THR A 148 -1.96 -6.70 -1.95
N SER A 149 -0.99 -7.15 -1.12
CA SER A 149 0.27 -7.71 -1.66
C SER A 149 0.05 -8.98 -2.48
N GLN A 150 -0.99 -9.77 -2.15
CA GLN A 150 -1.37 -10.95 -2.94
C GLN A 150 -2.11 -10.51 -4.20
N ASP A 151 -2.99 -9.51 -4.10
CA ASP A 151 -3.67 -8.96 -5.27
C ASP A 151 -2.66 -8.44 -6.31
N ALA A 152 -1.59 -7.76 -5.88
CA ALA A 152 -0.50 -7.31 -6.75
C ALA A 152 0.17 -8.47 -7.53
N GLN A 153 0.28 -9.67 -6.93
CA GLN A 153 0.81 -10.85 -7.62
C GLN A 153 -0.13 -11.33 -8.73
N TYR A 154 -1.45 -11.28 -8.51
CA TYR A 154 -2.42 -11.61 -9.56
C TYR A 154 -2.31 -10.62 -10.73
N VAL A 155 -2.19 -9.33 -10.43
CA VAL A 155 -1.94 -8.30 -11.46
C VAL A 155 -0.65 -8.60 -12.24
N SER A 156 0.43 -8.96 -11.54
CA SER A 156 1.70 -9.34 -12.17
C SER A 156 1.56 -10.55 -13.08
N TRP A 157 0.81 -11.59 -12.67
CA TRP A 157 0.55 -12.76 -13.50
C TRP A 157 -0.25 -12.40 -14.74
N MET A 158 -1.30 -11.59 -14.61
CA MET A 158 -2.08 -11.12 -15.75
C MET A 158 -1.24 -10.30 -16.74
N LYS A 159 -0.38 -9.40 -16.25
CA LYS A 159 0.56 -8.62 -17.08
C LYS A 159 1.61 -9.47 -17.77
N GLY A 160 1.95 -10.63 -17.20
CA GLY A 160 2.91 -11.58 -17.77
C GLY A 160 2.33 -12.51 -18.84
N LEU A 161 1.01 -12.48 -19.08
CA LEU A 161 0.38 -13.31 -20.10
C LEU A 161 0.72 -12.81 -21.51
N PRO A 162 1.06 -13.71 -22.45
CA PRO A 162 1.20 -13.35 -23.87
C PRO A 162 -0.09 -12.84 -24.52
N SER A 163 -1.24 -13.25 -23.98
CA SER A 163 -2.57 -12.91 -24.50
C SER A 163 -3.57 -12.82 -23.35
N PRO A 164 -3.62 -11.68 -22.63
CA PRO A 164 -4.61 -11.46 -21.58
C PRO A 164 -6.03 -11.38 -22.19
N PRO A 165 -7.07 -11.68 -21.41
CA PRO A 165 -8.44 -11.59 -21.89
C PRO A 165 -8.84 -10.13 -22.13
N SER A 166 -9.70 -9.87 -23.12
CA SER A 166 -10.05 -8.52 -23.58
C SER A 166 -10.68 -7.61 -22.52
N TRP A 167 -11.23 -8.17 -21.44
CA TRP A 167 -11.80 -7.41 -20.33
C TRP A 167 -10.74 -6.86 -19.37
N TRP A 168 -9.54 -7.43 -19.34
CA TRP A 168 -8.54 -7.21 -18.29
C TRP A 168 -8.10 -5.75 -18.19
N GLU A 169 -7.54 -5.21 -19.26
CA GLU A 169 -6.96 -3.87 -19.25
C GLU A 169 -8.01 -2.81 -18.96
N LYS A 170 -9.19 -2.94 -19.58
CA LYS A 170 -10.31 -2.02 -19.37
C LYS A 170 -10.75 -1.99 -17.90
N GLU A 171 -11.00 -3.16 -17.29
CA GLU A 171 -11.48 -3.22 -15.90
C GLU A 171 -10.41 -2.79 -14.89
N PHE A 172 -9.13 -3.07 -15.17
CA PHE A 172 -8.01 -2.61 -14.36
C PHE A 172 -7.87 -1.08 -14.40
N GLU A 173 -7.97 -0.47 -15.59
CA GLU A 173 -7.92 0.99 -15.76
C GLU A 173 -9.15 1.70 -15.18
N GLU A 174 -10.35 1.11 -15.30
CA GLU A 174 -11.56 1.65 -14.66
C GLU A 174 -11.48 1.61 -13.12
N LEU A 175 -10.83 0.59 -12.55
CA LEU A 175 -10.63 0.49 -11.10
C LEU A 175 -9.63 1.55 -10.60
N LEU A 176 -8.58 1.82 -11.38
CA LEU A 176 -7.43 2.64 -11.00
C LEU A 176 -7.04 3.67 -12.08
N PRO A 177 -7.86 4.67 -12.42
CA PRO A 177 -7.52 5.64 -13.46
C PRO A 177 -6.21 6.39 -13.19
N THR A 178 -5.99 6.84 -11.95
CA THR A 178 -4.76 7.53 -11.55
C THR A 178 -4.39 7.21 -10.10
N LEU A 179 -3.18 7.62 -9.70
CA LEU A 179 -2.70 7.49 -8.33
C LEU A 179 -3.62 8.15 -7.27
N ARG A 180 -4.32 9.23 -7.64
CA ARG A 180 -5.23 9.97 -6.74
C ARG A 180 -6.71 9.68 -6.98
N THR A 181 -7.06 9.28 -8.20
CA THR A 181 -8.43 9.01 -8.61
C THR A 181 -8.58 7.54 -8.93
N TRP A 182 -9.24 6.82 -8.04
CA TRP A 182 -9.50 5.39 -8.14
C TRP A 182 -10.78 5.03 -7.39
N LYS A 183 -11.34 3.85 -7.69
CA LYS A 183 -12.65 3.44 -7.19
C LYS A 183 -12.61 3.07 -5.70
N ARG A 184 -13.26 3.86 -4.85
CA ARG A 184 -13.30 3.68 -3.38
C ARG A 184 -14.21 2.54 -2.88
N ASP A 185 -14.37 1.49 -3.68
CA ASP A 185 -15.27 0.36 -3.42
C ASP A 185 -14.46 -0.93 -3.24
N TYR A 186 -14.45 -1.46 -2.02
CA TYR A 186 -13.73 -2.71 -1.69
C TYR A 186 -14.22 -3.92 -2.51
N GLY A 187 -15.52 -3.98 -2.81
CA GLY A 187 -16.13 -5.07 -3.56
C GLY A 187 -15.60 -5.15 -4.99
N ALA A 188 -15.33 -4.01 -5.62
CA ALA A 188 -14.76 -3.96 -6.96
C ALA A 188 -13.38 -4.65 -7.06
N TYR A 189 -12.52 -4.45 -6.06
CA TYR A 189 -11.23 -5.14 -5.98
C TYR A 189 -11.40 -6.65 -5.80
N THR A 190 -12.33 -7.07 -4.92
CA THR A 190 -12.63 -8.50 -4.73
C THR A 190 -13.09 -9.15 -6.03
N LEU A 191 -14.04 -8.51 -6.74
CA LEU A 191 -14.60 -9.02 -7.99
C LEU A 191 -13.53 -9.17 -9.07
N LEU A 192 -12.70 -8.13 -9.27
CA LEU A 192 -11.64 -8.19 -10.27
C LEU A 192 -10.58 -9.24 -9.92
N ARG A 193 -10.21 -9.35 -8.64
CA ARG A 193 -9.29 -10.39 -8.15
C ARG A 193 -9.83 -11.81 -8.41
N GLN A 194 -11.10 -12.06 -8.08
CA GLN A 194 -11.74 -13.35 -8.30
C GLN A 194 -11.75 -13.70 -9.79
N LYS A 195 -12.17 -12.75 -10.63
CA LYS A 195 -12.20 -12.91 -12.08
C LYS A 195 -10.82 -13.19 -12.69
N MET A 196 -9.78 -12.49 -12.25
CA MET A 196 -8.39 -12.81 -12.61
C MET A 196 -8.00 -14.23 -12.19
N GLY A 197 -8.34 -14.62 -10.96
CA GLY A 197 -7.99 -15.93 -10.42
C GLY A 197 -8.63 -17.09 -11.18
N GLU A 198 -9.93 -16.97 -11.47
CA GLU A 198 -10.66 -17.96 -12.28
C GLU A 198 -10.03 -18.09 -13.67
N PHE A 199 -9.73 -16.96 -14.32
CA PHE A 199 -9.09 -16.97 -15.63
C PHE A 199 -7.70 -17.65 -15.57
N LEU A 200 -6.86 -17.29 -14.60
CA LEU A 200 -5.50 -17.83 -14.46
C LEU A 200 -5.50 -19.34 -14.17
N ASP A 201 -6.42 -19.84 -13.33
CA ASP A 201 -6.55 -21.29 -13.06
C ASP A 201 -6.97 -22.06 -14.32
N HIS A 202 -7.95 -21.55 -15.08
CA HIS A 202 -8.36 -22.16 -16.34
C HIS A 202 -7.23 -22.13 -17.38
N HIS A 203 -6.53 -21.01 -17.51
CA HIS A 203 -5.42 -20.86 -18.46
C HIS A 203 -4.29 -21.85 -18.15
N GLN A 204 -3.90 -21.99 -16.88
CA GLN A 204 -2.84 -22.91 -16.46
C GLN A 204 -3.19 -24.38 -16.75
N ARG A 205 -4.47 -24.77 -16.63
CA ARG A 205 -4.92 -26.13 -16.95
C ARG A 205 -4.94 -26.42 -18.45
N ALA A 206 -5.26 -25.42 -19.28
CA ALA A 206 -5.28 -25.57 -20.73
C ALA A 206 -3.88 -25.61 -21.38
N SER A 207 -2.87 -25.09 -20.69
CA SER A 207 -1.46 -25.13 -21.13
C SER A 207 -0.70 -26.39 -20.72
N LYS A 208 -1.34 -27.33 -20.01
CA LYS A 208 -0.79 -28.65 -19.66
C LYS A 208 -1.34 -29.71 -20.60
#